data_AF-A0A0C2CPQ5-F1
#
_entry.id   AF-A0A0C2CPQ5-F1
#
_cell.length_a   1.000
_cell.length_b   1.000
_cell.length_c   1.000
_cell.angle_alpha   90.00
_cell.angle_beta   90.00
_cell.angle_gamma   90.00
#
_symmetry.space_group_name_H-M   'P 1'
#
loop_
_entity.id
_entity.type
_entity.pdbx_description
1 polymer ?
#
loop_
_entity_poly.entity_id
_entity_poly.type
_entity_poly.pdbx_seq_one_letter_code
_entity_poly.pdbx_strand_id
1 'polypeptide(L)'
;MGIKVIRPSDYYAEMAKSDGHMQKVRKRLLKIQEGKERQEAIRRMREEKKYASKVQKEVLEKRNSEKKQLMEAVKKHKKGMKQQLEDMLNNVKRMGLDQDDEAAPGGSTKQKATNKFGHTKQGRGFDAKKQWKSQKFGYGGKKKGSKRNDKESFEDVSEGKVKFGRQSSGGQGFRGRGRLGGVGSMV
;
A
#
# COMPACT_ATOMS: atom_id res chain seq x y z
N MET A 1 -11.48 0.10 69.63
CA MET A 1 -10.23 -0.61 69.26
C MET A 1 -9.62 0.08 68.05
N GLY A 2 -8.46 0.75 68.20
CA GLY A 2 -7.83 1.57 67.16
C GLY A 2 -6.98 0.78 66.15
N ILE A 3 -7.60 -0.16 65.43
CA ILE A 3 -6.90 -1.04 64.49
C ILE A 3 -6.98 -0.48 63.06
N LYS A 4 -5.85 -0.43 62.35
CA LYS A 4 -5.79 0.01 60.94
C LYS A 4 -6.32 -1.09 60.01
N VAL A 5 -7.25 -0.75 59.13
CA VAL A 5 -7.95 -1.71 58.25
C VAL A 5 -7.36 -1.77 56.84
N ILE A 6 -6.65 -0.73 56.41
CA ILE A 6 -6.07 -0.64 55.06
C ILE A 6 -4.62 -1.13 55.08
N ARG A 7 -4.25 -1.92 54.06
CA ARG A 7 -2.85 -2.29 53.82
C ARG A 7 -2.03 -1.06 53.41
N PRO A 8 -0.96 -0.70 54.14
CA PRO A 8 -0.02 0.35 53.71
C PRO A 8 0.70 -0.01 52.40
N SER A 9 0.98 0.98 51.55
CA SER A 9 1.69 0.78 50.27
C SER A 9 3.09 0.20 50.45
N ASP A 10 3.76 0.59 51.53
CA ASP A 10 5.19 0.32 51.76
C ASP A 10 5.39 -0.94 52.61
N TYR A 11 4.31 -1.65 52.91
CA TYR A 11 4.35 -2.93 53.62
C TYR A 11 4.40 -4.09 52.61
N TYR A 12 5.61 -4.59 52.37
CA TYR A 12 5.92 -5.70 51.46
C TYR A 12 5.94 -7.03 52.20
N ALA A 13 4.76 -7.61 52.39
CA ALA A 13 4.59 -8.99 52.84
C ALA A 13 4.17 -9.89 51.67
N GLU A 14 4.33 -11.19 51.82
CA GLU A 14 3.87 -12.16 50.83
C GLU A 14 2.35 -12.02 50.61
N MET A 15 1.94 -11.93 49.34
CA MET A 15 0.54 -11.82 48.93
C MET A 15 0.02 -13.19 48.48
N ALA A 16 -1.31 -13.35 48.45
CA ALA A 16 -1.96 -14.58 48.00
C ALA A 16 -1.61 -15.01 46.55
N LYS A 17 -1.10 -14.08 45.72
CA LYS A 17 -0.61 -14.35 44.38
C LYS A 17 0.76 -13.71 44.19
N SER A 18 1.64 -14.40 43.47
CA SER A 18 2.94 -13.86 43.11
C SER A 18 2.82 -12.68 42.14
N ASP A 19 3.76 -11.73 42.25
CA ASP A 19 3.82 -10.58 41.35
C ASP A 19 4.00 -11.00 39.89
N GLY A 20 4.74 -12.08 39.64
CA GLY A 20 4.90 -12.65 38.31
C GLY A 20 3.56 -13.09 37.68
N HIS A 21 2.62 -13.63 38.48
CA HIS A 21 1.28 -13.94 38.00
C HIS A 21 0.50 -12.65 37.68
N MET A 22 0.53 -11.65 38.57
CA MET A 22 -0.19 -10.39 38.36
C MET A 22 0.34 -9.60 37.15
N GLN A 23 1.64 -9.66 36.87
CA GLN A 23 2.21 -9.10 35.64
C GLN A 23 1.67 -9.79 34.38
N LYS A 24 1.48 -11.12 34.39
CA LYS A 24 0.86 -11.84 33.27
C LYS A 24 -0.58 -11.40 33.07
N VAL A 25 -1.34 -11.22 34.15
CA VAL A 25 -2.72 -10.71 34.11
C VAL A 25 -2.75 -9.31 33.50
N ARG A 26 -1.91 -8.37 33.97
CA ARG A 26 -1.82 -7.01 33.41
C ARG A 26 -1.49 -7.02 31.92
N LYS A 27 -0.49 -7.82 31.51
CA LYS A 27 -0.13 -7.98 30.09
C LYS A 27 -1.30 -8.51 29.26
N ARG A 28 -2.10 -9.43 29.78
CA ARG A 28 -3.29 -9.95 29.09
C ARG A 28 -4.38 -8.89 28.97
N LEU A 29 -4.63 -8.10 30.02
CA LEU A 29 -5.60 -7.01 29.98
C LEU A 29 -5.22 -5.95 28.95
N LEU A 30 -3.96 -5.53 28.93
CA LEU A 30 -3.45 -4.58 27.92
C LEU A 30 -3.65 -5.11 26.49
N LYS A 31 -3.30 -6.37 26.23
CA LYS A 31 -3.52 -7.00 24.91
C LYS A 31 -4.99 -7.04 24.50
N ILE A 32 -5.90 -7.25 25.44
CA ILE A 32 -7.34 -7.25 25.17
C ILE A 32 -7.79 -5.84 24.80
N GLN A 33 -7.31 -4.83 25.53
CA GLN A 33 -7.64 -3.43 25.27
C GLN A 33 -7.12 -2.96 23.91
N GLU A 34 -5.84 -3.20 23.62
CA GLU A 34 -5.23 -2.94 22.31
C GLU A 34 -5.99 -3.66 21.18
N GLY A 35 -6.45 -4.90 21.42
CA GLY A 35 -7.25 -5.67 20.48
C GLY A 35 -8.58 -5.00 20.14
N LYS A 36 -9.29 -4.46 21.15
CA LYS A 36 -10.55 -3.73 20.97
C LYS A 36 -10.35 -2.42 20.21
N GLU A 37 -9.38 -1.61 20.64
CA GLU A 37 -9.06 -0.33 20.01
C GLU A 37 -8.69 -0.51 18.53
N ARG A 38 -7.94 -1.55 18.20
CA ARG A 38 -7.57 -1.86 16.81
C ARG A 38 -8.78 -2.26 15.96
N GLN A 39 -9.72 -3.02 16.53
CA GLN A 39 -10.94 -3.40 15.82
C GLN A 39 -11.84 -2.19 15.56
N GLU A 40 -12.00 -1.30 16.54
CA GLU A 40 -12.75 -0.04 16.40
C GLU A 40 -12.11 0.87 15.35
N ALA A 41 -10.78 1.03 15.37
CA ALA A 41 -10.05 1.78 14.36
C ALA A 41 -10.27 1.20 12.95
N ILE A 42 -10.20 -0.12 12.80
CA ILE A 42 -10.46 -0.78 11.50
C ILE A 42 -11.90 -0.56 11.05
N ARG A 43 -12.87 -0.63 11.95
CA ARG A 43 -14.28 -0.38 11.64
C ARG A 43 -14.49 1.05 11.16
N ARG A 44 -13.95 2.04 11.87
CA ARG A 44 -13.97 3.46 11.48
C ARG A 44 -13.37 3.67 10.08
N MET A 45 -12.16 3.14 9.83
CA MET A 45 -11.50 3.24 8.53
C MET A 45 -12.31 2.60 7.39
N ARG A 46 -13.08 1.53 7.66
CA ARG A 46 -13.97 0.92 6.66
C ARG A 46 -15.20 1.78 6.38
N GLU A 47 -15.79 2.37 7.42
CA GLU A 47 -16.94 3.26 7.29
C GLU A 47 -16.57 4.53 6.52
N GLU A 48 -15.43 5.14 6.82
CA GLU A 48 -14.89 6.30 6.10
C GLU A 48 -14.66 5.98 4.61
N LYS A 49 -14.06 4.82 4.28
CA LYS A 49 -13.86 4.39 2.88
C LYS A 49 -15.18 4.15 2.15
N LYS A 50 -16.16 3.54 2.81
CA LYS A 50 -17.50 3.33 2.24
C LYS A 50 -18.19 4.66 1.97
N TYR A 51 -18.11 5.61 2.90
CA TYR A 51 -18.68 6.94 2.75
C TYR A 51 -18.00 7.72 1.63
N ALA A 52 -16.66 7.75 1.60
CA ALA A 52 -15.91 8.41 0.53
C ALA A 52 -16.30 7.89 -0.87
N SER A 53 -16.47 6.57 -1.02
CA SER A 53 -16.92 5.99 -2.30
C SER A 53 -18.35 6.39 -2.67
N LYS A 54 -19.26 6.48 -1.69
CA LYS A 54 -20.63 6.95 -1.92
C LYS A 54 -20.65 8.42 -2.34
N VAL A 55 -19.91 9.28 -1.63
CA VAL A 55 -19.79 10.71 -1.93
C VAL A 55 -19.24 10.93 -3.34
N GLN A 56 -18.20 10.18 -3.74
CA GLN A 56 -17.66 10.30 -5.10
C GLN A 56 -18.69 9.98 -6.19
N LYS A 57 -19.50 8.92 -5.99
CA LYS A 57 -20.58 8.56 -6.93
C LYS A 57 -21.68 9.62 -6.97
N GLU A 58 -22.13 10.07 -5.80
CA GLU A 58 -23.17 11.09 -5.68
C GLU A 58 -22.74 12.41 -6.34
N VAL A 59 -21.48 12.82 -6.14
CA VAL A 59 -20.93 14.02 -6.78
C VAL A 59 -20.89 13.87 -8.31
N LEU A 60 -20.50 12.70 -8.84
CA LEU A 60 -20.51 12.46 -10.29
C LEU A 60 -21.93 12.43 -10.86
N GLU A 61 -22.87 11.82 -10.15
CA GLU A 61 -24.29 11.79 -10.54
C GLU A 61 -24.89 13.20 -10.55
N LYS A 62 -24.64 14.01 -9.51
CA LYS A 62 -25.08 15.41 -9.43
C LYS A 62 -24.52 16.25 -10.59
N ARG A 63 -23.20 16.17 -10.85
CA ARG A 63 -22.58 16.85 -11.99
C ARG A 63 -23.19 16.42 -13.32
N ASN A 64 -23.48 15.13 -13.49
CA ASN A 64 -24.08 14.62 -14.72
C ASN A 64 -25.55 15.07 -14.86
N SER A 65 -26.34 15.10 -13.78
CA SER A 65 -27.70 15.62 -13.81
C SER A 65 -27.73 17.12 -14.09
N GLU A 66 -26.86 17.90 -13.47
CA GLU A 66 -26.72 19.34 -13.70
C GLU A 66 -26.35 19.61 -15.17
N LYS A 67 -25.36 18.88 -15.72
CA LYS A 67 -25.01 18.96 -17.14
C LYS A 67 -26.19 18.63 -18.06
N LYS A 68 -26.98 17.59 -17.74
CA LYS A 68 -28.16 17.22 -18.52
C LYS A 68 -29.24 18.29 -18.47
N GLN A 69 -29.53 18.82 -17.27
CA GLN A 69 -30.49 19.91 -17.07
C GLN A 69 -30.08 21.17 -17.85
N LEU A 70 -28.80 21.55 -17.78
CA LEU A 70 -28.26 22.66 -18.54
C LEU A 70 -28.36 22.42 -20.06
N MET A 71 -27.98 21.24 -20.54
CA MET A 71 -28.09 20.89 -21.96
C MET A 71 -29.54 20.90 -22.46
N GLU A 72 -30.49 20.50 -21.62
CA GLU A 72 -31.92 20.56 -21.92
C GLU A 72 -32.42 22.02 -21.97
N ALA A 73 -32.02 22.86 -21.00
CA ALA A 73 -32.33 24.28 -20.98
C ALA A 73 -31.78 25.01 -22.20
N VAL A 74 -30.53 24.73 -22.59
CA VAL A 74 -29.90 25.28 -23.81
C VAL A 74 -30.66 24.85 -25.06
N LYS A 75 -31.07 23.57 -25.16
CA LYS A 75 -31.90 23.08 -26.28
C LYS A 75 -33.27 23.77 -26.34
N LYS A 76 -33.92 24.01 -25.20
CA LYS A 76 -35.20 24.73 -25.11
C LYS A 76 -35.06 26.21 -25.48
N HIS A 77 -34.00 26.87 -25.02
CA HIS A 77 -33.65 28.23 -25.40
C HIS A 77 -33.41 28.36 -26.91
N LYS A 78 -32.66 27.42 -27.51
CA LYS A 78 -32.48 27.36 -28.98
C LYS A 78 -33.79 27.20 -29.75
N LYS A 79 -34.82 26.60 -29.14
CA LYS A 79 -36.18 26.47 -29.70
C LYS A 79 -37.09 27.67 -29.39
N GLY A 80 -36.58 28.75 -28.79
CA GLY A 80 -37.30 30.01 -28.55
C GLY A 80 -37.87 30.18 -27.13
N MET A 81 -37.72 29.22 -26.23
CA MET A 81 -38.19 29.31 -24.84
C MET A 81 -37.08 29.85 -23.94
N LYS A 82 -37.00 31.18 -23.77
CA LYS A 82 -35.84 31.87 -23.15
C LYS A 82 -35.79 31.85 -21.62
N GLN A 83 -36.95 31.82 -20.96
CA GLN A 83 -37.08 32.05 -19.51
C GLN A 83 -36.28 31.05 -18.66
N GLN A 84 -36.34 29.75 -18.99
CA GLN A 84 -35.73 28.69 -18.16
C GLN A 84 -34.19 28.73 -18.13
N LEU A 85 -33.55 29.25 -19.18
CA LEU A 85 -32.09 29.33 -19.25
C LEU A 85 -31.57 30.55 -18.49
N GLU A 86 -32.26 31.69 -18.60
CA GLU A 86 -31.92 32.93 -17.90
C GLU A 86 -32.04 32.76 -16.38
N ASP A 87 -33.08 32.07 -15.90
CA ASP A 87 -33.25 31.78 -14.47
C ASP A 87 -32.13 30.90 -13.90
N MET A 88 -31.69 29.88 -14.64
CA MET A 88 -30.57 29.03 -14.23
C MET A 88 -29.25 29.80 -14.20
N LEU A 89 -28.96 30.60 -15.22
CA LEU A 89 -27.73 31.40 -15.31
C LEU A 89 -27.68 32.47 -14.22
N ASN A 90 -28.79 33.14 -13.93
CA ASN A 90 -28.87 34.13 -12.86
C ASN A 90 -28.66 33.50 -11.48
N ASN A 91 -29.12 32.25 -11.27
CA ASN A 91 -28.92 31.54 -10.01
C ASN A 91 -27.46 31.12 -9.80
N VAL A 92 -26.77 30.64 -10.85
CA VAL A 92 -25.33 30.33 -10.81
C VAL A 92 -24.51 31.59 -10.51
N LYS A 93 -24.85 32.71 -11.16
CA LYS A 93 -24.18 34.02 -10.93
C LYS A 93 -24.40 34.55 -9.51
N ARG A 94 -25.57 34.31 -8.91
CA ARG A 94 -25.84 34.64 -7.50
C ARG A 94 -25.12 33.74 -6.51
N MET A 95 -24.86 32.48 -6.87
CA MET A 95 -24.11 31.54 -6.02
C MET A 95 -22.59 31.70 -6.12
N GLY A 96 -22.07 32.66 -6.90
CA GLY A 96 -20.65 33.02 -6.90
C GLY A 96 -19.70 31.91 -7.39
N LEU A 97 -20.20 30.93 -8.15
CA LEU A 97 -19.43 29.77 -8.61
C LEU A 97 -18.55 30.05 -9.85
N ASP A 98 -18.53 31.29 -10.34
CA ASP A 98 -17.76 31.74 -11.51
C ASP A 98 -16.37 32.31 -11.16
N GLN A 99 -15.99 32.35 -9.89
CA GLN A 99 -14.73 32.90 -9.43
C GLN A 99 -13.84 31.76 -8.93
N ASP A 100 -13.18 31.04 -9.84
CA ASP A 100 -11.91 30.30 -9.63
C ASP A 100 -11.56 29.44 -10.87
N ASP A 101 -11.40 30.06 -12.05
CA ASP A 101 -10.74 29.44 -13.21
C ASP A 101 -9.76 30.44 -13.88
N GLU A 102 -9.19 31.36 -13.10
CA GLU A 102 -8.12 32.25 -13.56
C GLU A 102 -6.76 31.76 -13.04
N ALA A 103 -5.86 31.44 -13.99
CA ALA A 103 -4.44 31.12 -13.84
C ALA A 103 -4.04 29.70 -13.35
N ALA A 104 -4.12 28.73 -14.26
CA ALA A 104 -3.08 27.70 -14.35
C ALA A 104 -1.91 28.23 -15.21
N PRO A 105 -0.74 28.61 -14.65
CA PRO A 105 0.44 28.84 -15.46
C PRO A 105 1.08 27.49 -15.80
N GLY A 106 1.14 27.17 -17.09
CA GLY A 106 2.03 26.15 -17.60
C GLY A 106 3.48 26.50 -17.22
N GLY A 107 4.12 25.62 -16.46
CA GLY A 107 5.48 25.82 -15.97
C GLY A 107 6.05 24.54 -15.38
N SER A 108 6.55 23.67 -16.24
CA SER A 108 7.50 22.64 -15.85
C SER A 108 8.68 23.30 -15.12
N THR A 109 8.98 22.88 -13.89
CA THR A 109 10.35 22.58 -13.37
C THR A 109 10.35 22.46 -11.84
N LYS A 110 10.84 21.30 -11.38
CA LYS A 110 11.41 20.98 -10.06
C LYS A 110 10.61 21.36 -8.81
N GLN A 111 9.86 20.38 -8.29
CA GLN A 111 9.80 20.18 -6.84
C GLN A 111 10.73 19.05 -6.41
N LYS A 112 11.71 19.48 -5.61
CA LYS A 112 12.77 18.73 -4.96
C LYS A 112 12.16 17.76 -3.95
N ALA A 113 11.93 16.52 -4.38
CA ALA A 113 11.60 15.42 -3.47
C ALA A 113 12.81 15.13 -2.58
N THR A 114 12.62 15.30 -1.28
CA THR A 114 13.61 14.95 -0.25
C THR A 114 13.84 13.45 -0.25
N ASN A 115 15.06 13.04 -0.60
CA ASN A 115 15.55 11.67 -0.48
C ASN A 115 15.35 11.14 0.94
N LYS A 116 14.47 10.15 1.12
CA LYS A 116 14.55 9.20 2.23
C LYS A 116 14.23 7.79 1.71
N PHE A 117 15.28 6.99 1.68
CA PHE A 117 15.31 5.53 1.59
C PHE A 117 14.99 4.86 0.24
N GLY A 118 16.05 4.32 -0.36
CA GLY A 118 16.02 3.00 -1.00
C GLY A 118 15.72 3.01 -2.50
N HIS A 119 16.79 2.90 -3.30
CA HIS A 119 16.73 2.54 -4.72
C HIS A 119 15.73 1.41 -4.98
N THR A 120 14.56 1.74 -5.49
CA THR A 120 13.69 0.78 -6.16
C THR A 120 13.57 1.20 -7.61
N LYS A 121 14.16 0.39 -8.48
CA LYS A 121 13.98 0.46 -9.92
C LYS A 121 12.48 0.60 -10.22
N GLN A 122 12.13 1.74 -10.78
CA GLN A 122 10.80 2.07 -11.25
C GLN A 122 10.29 0.95 -12.19
N GLY A 123 9.05 0.52 -11.98
CA GLY A 123 8.23 -0.12 -13.02
C GLY A 123 8.34 -1.63 -13.26
N ARG A 124 9.25 -2.39 -12.62
CA ARG A 124 9.36 -3.86 -12.86
C ARG A 124 9.01 -4.78 -11.69
N GLY A 125 8.77 -4.25 -10.50
CA GLY A 125 8.69 -5.07 -9.27
C GLY A 125 7.33 -5.76 -9.03
N PHE A 126 6.22 -5.08 -9.32
CA PHE A 126 4.89 -5.61 -9.02
C PHE A 126 4.43 -6.61 -10.08
N ASP A 127 4.65 -6.27 -11.36
CA ASP A 127 4.27 -7.13 -12.48
C ASP A 127 5.14 -8.39 -12.54
N ALA A 128 6.46 -8.28 -12.39
CA ALA A 128 7.34 -9.45 -12.37
C ALA A 128 7.03 -10.40 -11.20
N LYS A 129 6.69 -9.88 -10.01
CA LYS A 129 6.25 -10.72 -8.88
C LYS A 129 4.92 -11.42 -9.16
N LYS A 130 3.98 -10.73 -9.82
CA LYS A 130 2.67 -11.30 -10.19
C LYS A 130 2.82 -12.36 -11.29
N GLN A 131 3.65 -12.09 -12.29
CA GLN A 131 3.99 -13.02 -13.36
C GLN A 131 4.71 -14.26 -12.83
N TRP A 132 5.71 -14.10 -11.95
CA TRP A 132 6.38 -15.24 -11.31
C TRP A 132 5.43 -16.09 -10.46
N LYS A 133 4.55 -15.46 -9.67
CA LYS A 133 3.54 -16.19 -8.89
C LYS A 133 2.55 -16.91 -9.81
N SER A 134 2.13 -16.30 -10.91
CA SER A 134 1.29 -16.93 -11.93
C SER A 134 1.99 -18.12 -12.58
N GLN A 135 3.26 -17.99 -12.96
CA GLN A 135 4.02 -19.08 -13.57
C GLN A 135 4.35 -20.22 -12.60
N LYS A 136 4.56 -19.92 -11.32
CA LYS A 136 4.86 -20.95 -10.31
C LYS A 136 3.59 -21.60 -9.75
N PHE A 137 2.57 -20.79 -9.46
CA PHE A 137 1.38 -21.22 -8.73
C PHE A 137 0.08 -21.20 -9.55
N GLY A 138 0.01 -20.49 -10.68
CA GLY A 138 -1.17 -20.44 -11.55
C GLY A 138 -1.43 -21.71 -12.38
N TYR A 139 -2.54 -21.69 -13.11
CA TYR A 139 -3.14 -22.87 -13.79
C TYR A 139 -2.46 -23.27 -15.12
N GLY A 140 -1.56 -22.42 -15.64
CA GLY A 140 -0.78 -22.67 -16.88
C GLY A 140 0.74 -22.74 -16.66
N GLY A 141 1.19 -22.75 -15.41
CA GLY A 141 2.62 -22.86 -15.06
C GLY A 141 3.13 -24.30 -15.08
N LYS A 142 4.44 -24.53 -15.30
CA LYS A 142 5.03 -25.89 -15.24
C LYS A 142 4.87 -26.50 -13.83
N LYS A 143 3.91 -27.42 -13.68
CA LYS A 143 3.66 -28.16 -12.41
C LYS A 143 4.41 -29.48 -12.30
N LYS A 144 4.74 -30.11 -13.44
CA LYS A 144 5.36 -31.43 -13.51
C LYS A 144 6.88 -31.28 -13.73
N GLY A 145 7.68 -31.96 -12.92
CA GLY A 145 9.15 -31.98 -13.06
C GLY A 145 9.91 -30.90 -12.28
N SER A 146 9.25 -29.95 -11.63
CA SER A 146 9.90 -28.89 -10.81
C SER A 146 10.63 -29.38 -9.56
N LYS A 147 10.51 -30.66 -9.25
CA LYS A 147 11.18 -31.36 -8.13
C LYS A 147 12.17 -32.44 -8.61
N ARG A 148 12.47 -32.51 -9.92
CA ARG A 148 13.47 -33.45 -10.43
C ARG A 148 14.87 -32.87 -10.20
N ASN A 149 15.83 -33.76 -9.94
CA ASN A 149 17.23 -33.36 -9.83
C ASN A 149 17.75 -33.01 -11.23
N ASP A 150 18.26 -31.79 -11.38
CA ASP A 150 18.96 -31.35 -12.60
C ASP A 150 20.46 -31.54 -12.42
N LYS A 151 21.23 -31.54 -13.53
CA LYS A 151 22.70 -31.73 -13.49
C LYS A 151 23.40 -30.72 -12.55
N GLU A 152 22.87 -29.51 -12.45
CA GLU A 152 23.36 -28.47 -11.52
C GLU A 152 23.11 -28.80 -10.04
N SER A 153 22.08 -29.61 -9.73
CA SER A 153 21.78 -30.03 -8.35
C SER A 153 22.79 -31.07 -7.81
N PHE A 154 23.59 -31.70 -8.68
CA PHE A 154 24.60 -32.68 -8.29
C PHE A 154 25.97 -32.06 -7.99
N GLU A 155 26.26 -30.88 -8.53
CA GLU A 155 27.57 -30.23 -8.38
C GLU A 155 27.67 -29.38 -7.08
N ASP A 156 26.53 -29.00 -6.49
CA ASP A 156 26.45 -28.05 -5.37
C ASP A 156 26.24 -28.75 -4.00
N VAL A 157 27.01 -29.83 -3.74
CA VAL A 157 26.94 -30.60 -2.48
C VAL A 157 27.92 -30.10 -1.41
N SER A 158 28.67 -29.03 -1.70
CA SER A 158 29.84 -28.60 -0.92
C SER A 158 29.62 -27.41 0.02
N GLU A 159 28.40 -26.89 0.21
CA GLU A 159 28.16 -25.81 1.19
C GLU A 159 26.87 -26.02 2.00
N GLY A 160 26.99 -26.74 3.10
CA GLY A 160 26.00 -26.74 4.17
C GLY A 160 25.74 -25.31 4.68
N LYS A 161 24.49 -24.85 4.53
CA LYS A 161 23.92 -23.58 5.01
C LYS A 161 24.08 -22.35 4.11
N VAL A 162 23.44 -22.36 2.93
CA VAL A 162 22.93 -21.12 2.34
C VAL A 162 21.48 -20.88 2.75
N LYS A 163 21.30 -19.92 3.66
CA LYS A 163 20.02 -19.35 4.08
C LYS A 163 19.25 -18.87 2.86
N PHE A 164 17.98 -19.28 2.75
CA PHE A 164 17.01 -18.70 1.84
C PHE A 164 17.09 -17.17 1.84
N GLY A 165 17.44 -16.56 0.70
CA GLY A 165 17.09 -15.17 0.41
C GLY A 165 18.19 -14.11 0.36
N ARG A 166 19.45 -14.43 -0.01
CA ARG A 166 20.45 -13.39 -0.28
C ARG A 166 21.14 -13.57 -1.63
N GLN A 167 20.51 -13.07 -2.70
CA GLN A 167 21.18 -12.82 -3.97
C GLN A 167 22.18 -11.67 -3.79
N SER A 168 23.47 -12.01 -3.79
CA SER A 168 24.55 -11.04 -3.93
C SER A 168 24.75 -10.74 -5.41
N SER A 169 24.72 -9.45 -5.72
CA SER A 169 25.10 -8.84 -6.98
C SER A 169 26.60 -9.06 -7.29
N GLY A 170 26.89 -9.61 -8.47
CA GLY A 170 28.22 -9.60 -9.07
C GLY A 170 28.08 -9.83 -10.57
N GLY A 171 28.35 -8.80 -11.36
CA GLY A 171 28.24 -8.82 -12.82
C GLY A 171 29.54 -9.24 -13.51
N GLN A 172 29.41 -9.50 -14.81
CA GLN A 172 30.46 -9.73 -15.82
C GLN A 172 31.25 -11.04 -15.66
N GLY A 173 31.56 -11.83 -16.68
CA GLY A 173 31.34 -11.71 -18.12
C GLY A 173 32.03 -12.89 -18.80
N PHE A 174 31.35 -13.45 -19.80
CA PHE A 174 31.92 -13.87 -21.09
C PHE A 174 33.31 -14.54 -21.09
N ARG A 175 33.37 -15.88 -21.16
CA ARG A 175 34.46 -16.59 -21.87
C ARG A 175 33.92 -17.81 -22.61
N GLY A 176 33.51 -17.58 -23.85
CA GLY A 176 33.39 -18.63 -24.85
C GLY A 176 34.73 -18.84 -25.59
N ARG A 177 34.92 -20.08 -26.05
CA ARG A 177 35.71 -20.50 -27.23
C ARG A 177 37.24 -20.36 -27.17
N GLY A 178 37.90 -21.51 -26.99
CA GLY A 178 38.62 -22.19 -28.08
C GLY A 178 39.97 -21.62 -28.56
N ARG A 179 40.95 -22.55 -28.56
CA ARG A 179 42.02 -22.78 -29.54
C ARG A 179 43.42 -22.13 -29.34
N LEU A 180 44.39 -23.05 -29.39
CA LEU A 180 45.77 -22.98 -29.91
C LEU A 180 46.90 -22.31 -29.09
N GLY A 181 47.96 -23.11 -28.91
CA GLY A 181 49.33 -22.69 -29.20
C GLY A 181 50.26 -22.60 -27.99
N GLY A 182 51.15 -23.59 -27.82
CA GLY A 182 52.22 -23.55 -26.84
C GLY A 182 53.41 -22.67 -27.24
N VAL A 183 54.31 -22.45 -26.27
CA VAL A 183 55.78 -22.26 -26.22
C VAL A 183 56.00 -21.72 -24.79
N GLY A 184 56.66 -22.38 -23.83
CA GLY A 184 58.10 -22.61 -23.73
C GLY A 184 58.77 -21.52 -22.85
N SER A 185 59.68 -21.97 -21.96
CA SER A 185 60.71 -21.21 -21.20
C SER A 185 60.40 -20.73 -19.76
N MET A 186 60.94 -21.50 -18.80
CA MET A 186 62.01 -21.12 -17.85
C MET A 186 62.06 -19.67 -17.33
N VAL A 187 61.89 -19.48 -16.01
CA VAL A 187 62.92 -19.20 -14.98
C VAL A 187 62.32 -19.52 -13.61
#